data_AF-A0A4Q5QFK7-F1
#
_entry.id   AF-A0A4Q5QFK7-F1
#
_cell.length_a   1.000
_cell.length_b   1.000
_cell.length_c   1.000
_cell.angle_alpha   90.00
_cell.angle_beta   90.00
_cell.angle_gamma   90.00
#
_symmetry.space_group_name_H-M   'P 1'
#
loop_
_entity.id
_entity.type
_entity.pdbx_description
1 polymer ?
#
loop_
_entity_poly.entity_id
_entity_poly.type
_entity_poly.pdbx_seq_one_letter_code
_entity_poly.pdbx_strand_id
1 'polypeptide(L)'
;MGRSVAATTGLWTLVGLGACGGRPTGVLLPIADATPVAGTSRVNMLVATTRKSATDRGVMFSGEWGEAVTYFDMAVSIPPDATRQPGTVQWPERLPGNPATDFVALRADPVDRSKVATWNGRAVRERGKRYVLVFVHGFNNKFEDAVFRFAQIVHDSGAELAPVLFTWPSRGSVLAYGYDRESTNFSRNGLETLLRDLAKDPNVGEVTVLAHSMGNWLTLESLRQMAIRDKRIAPKIRNVILAAPDVDMDLARGAFHDMGKDRPRLTLMVSGDDQALAVSRLVWGDSVRLGAIDPNAEPYKSELGRENVGVLN
;
A
#
# COMPACT_ATOMS: atom_id res chain seq x y z
N MET A 1 11.66 -64.91 46.95
CA MET A 1 10.89 -64.51 45.76
C MET A 1 10.36 -63.10 45.97
N GLY A 2 11.17 -62.09 45.64
CA GLY A 2 10.79 -60.68 45.75
C GLY A 2 10.23 -60.19 44.42
N ARG A 3 8.97 -59.74 44.39
CA ARG A 3 8.38 -59.02 43.25
C ARG A 3 8.28 -57.55 43.65
N SER A 4 9.22 -56.74 43.16
CA SER A 4 9.15 -55.28 43.25
C SER A 4 8.10 -54.75 42.27
N VAL A 5 7.26 -53.87 42.79
CA VAL A 5 6.19 -53.13 42.12
C VAL A 5 6.82 -52.09 41.18
N ALA A 6 6.50 -52.14 39.89
CA ALA A 6 6.89 -51.10 38.94
C ALA A 6 5.90 -49.93 39.03
N ALA A 7 6.40 -48.77 39.43
CA ALA A 7 5.65 -47.52 39.46
C ALA A 7 5.54 -46.94 38.05
N THR A 8 4.32 -46.79 37.54
CA THR A 8 4.00 -46.08 36.30
C THR A 8 3.78 -44.60 36.62
N THR A 9 4.82 -43.79 36.48
CA THR A 9 4.70 -42.32 36.45
C THR A 9 4.13 -41.89 35.10
N GLY A 10 2.86 -41.49 35.09
CA GLY A 10 2.20 -40.87 33.94
C GLY A 10 2.73 -39.46 33.71
N LEU A 11 3.36 -39.24 32.55
CA LEU A 11 3.82 -37.94 32.09
C LEU A 11 2.63 -37.16 31.53
N TRP A 12 2.08 -36.23 32.33
CA TRP A 12 1.08 -35.27 31.86
C TRP A 12 1.77 -34.19 31.03
N THR A 13 1.74 -34.35 29.71
CA THR A 13 2.18 -33.32 28.76
C THR A 13 1.18 -32.17 28.80
N LEU A 14 1.51 -31.11 29.54
CA LEU A 14 0.83 -29.81 29.46
C LEU A 14 1.03 -29.24 28.05
N VAL A 15 0.00 -29.39 27.21
CA VAL A 15 -0.11 -28.66 25.94
C VAL A 15 -0.34 -27.19 26.28
N GLY A 16 0.76 -26.43 26.34
CA GLY A 16 0.71 -24.98 26.38
C GLY A 16 0.15 -24.49 25.05
N LEU A 17 -1.12 -24.09 25.05
CA LEU A 17 -1.69 -23.24 24.01
C LEU A 17 -0.97 -21.89 24.08
N GLY A 18 0.15 -21.78 23.37
CA GLY A 18 0.71 -20.48 23.03
C GLY A 18 -0.33 -19.75 22.21
N ALA A 19 -1.06 -18.83 22.84
CA ALA A 19 -1.92 -17.90 22.14
C ALA A 19 -1.02 -17.11 21.18
N CYS A 20 -1.11 -17.42 19.89
CA CYS A 20 -0.64 -16.51 18.84
C CYS A 20 -1.50 -15.25 18.95
N GLY A 21 -1.14 -14.34 19.84
CA GLY A 21 -1.80 -13.05 20.00
C GLY A 21 -1.67 -12.27 18.70
N GLY A 22 -2.78 -12.12 17.98
CA GLY A 22 -2.84 -11.20 16.85
C GLY A 22 -2.55 -9.76 17.32
N ARG A 23 -2.16 -8.89 16.37
CA ARG A 23 -1.95 -7.47 16.67
C ARG A 23 -3.21 -6.87 17.32
N PRO A 24 -3.05 -5.94 18.29
CA PRO A 24 -4.20 -5.24 18.87
C PRO A 24 -5.07 -4.56 17.80
N THR A 25 -6.39 -4.68 17.92
CA THR A 25 -7.34 -3.89 17.11
C THR A 25 -7.46 -2.50 17.70
N GLY A 26 -7.43 -1.45 16.86
CA GLY A 26 -7.59 -0.07 17.33
C GLY A 26 -6.33 0.80 17.25
N VAL A 27 -5.27 0.35 16.60
CA VAL A 27 -3.98 1.07 16.49
C VAL A 27 -4.06 2.43 15.78
N LEU A 28 -5.14 2.69 15.04
CA LEU A 28 -5.40 3.98 14.40
C LEU A 28 -6.26 4.93 15.22
N LEU A 29 -6.67 4.55 16.44
CA LEU A 29 -7.31 5.49 17.35
C LEU A 29 -6.30 6.60 17.69
N PRO A 30 -6.58 7.87 17.32
CA PRO A 30 -5.62 8.94 17.50
C PRO A 30 -5.28 9.16 18.98
N ILE A 31 -3.98 9.30 19.28
CA ILE A 31 -3.50 9.71 20.61
C ILE A 31 -3.24 11.22 20.64
N ALA A 32 -4.29 12.01 20.42
CA ALA A 32 -4.22 13.45 20.15
C ALA A 32 -3.50 14.29 21.23
N ASP A 33 -3.53 13.85 22.49
CA ASP A 33 -2.96 14.56 23.65
C ASP A 33 -1.59 14.03 24.09
N ALA A 34 -0.95 13.15 23.31
CA ALA A 34 0.37 12.64 23.65
C ALA A 34 1.42 13.77 23.56
N THR A 35 2.10 14.05 24.68
CA THR A 35 3.24 14.96 24.72
C THR A 35 4.24 14.59 23.62
N PRO A 36 4.71 15.55 22.80
CA PRO A 36 5.72 15.27 21.77
C PRO A 36 6.92 14.54 22.38
N VAL A 37 7.15 13.31 21.92
CA VAL A 37 8.33 12.54 22.31
C VAL A 37 9.51 13.00 21.47
N ALA A 38 10.60 13.40 22.13
CA ALA A 38 11.80 13.87 21.46
C ALA A 38 12.35 12.82 20.48
N GLY A 39 12.76 13.28 19.30
CA GLY A 39 13.31 12.43 18.24
C GLY A 39 12.27 11.69 17.39
N THR A 40 10.98 11.81 17.68
CA THR A 40 9.94 11.28 16.80
C THR A 40 9.76 12.13 15.54
N SER A 41 9.36 11.50 14.44
CA SER A 41 9.04 12.16 13.19
C SER A 41 7.54 12.06 12.90
N ARG A 42 7.02 13.00 12.11
CA ARG A 42 5.59 13.04 11.74
C ARG A 42 5.43 12.95 10.23
N VAL A 43 4.62 11.99 9.79
CA VAL A 43 4.17 11.89 8.40
C VAL A 43 2.70 12.30 8.33
N ASN A 44 2.42 13.42 7.65
CA ASN A 44 1.07 13.84 7.29
C ASN A 44 0.75 13.30 5.89
N MET A 45 -0.39 12.64 5.71
CA MET A 45 -0.81 12.07 4.43
C MET A 45 -2.31 12.25 4.18
N LEU A 46 -2.68 12.37 2.91
CA LEU A 46 -4.07 12.24 2.48
C LEU A 46 -4.32 10.77 2.18
N VAL A 47 -5.37 10.20 2.74
CA VAL A 47 -5.82 8.85 2.42
C VAL A 47 -7.09 8.95 1.60
N ALA A 48 -7.10 8.36 0.41
CA ALA A 48 -8.30 8.14 -0.39
C ALA A 48 -8.66 6.66 -0.34
N THR A 49 -9.92 6.32 -0.03
CA THR A 49 -10.34 4.92 0.08
C THR A 49 -11.68 4.60 -0.54
N THR A 50 -11.76 3.42 -1.14
CA THR A 50 -13.00 2.77 -1.62
C THR A 50 -13.50 1.70 -0.64
N ARG A 51 -12.93 1.62 0.56
CA ARG A 51 -13.39 0.72 1.62
C ARG A 51 -14.68 1.24 2.25
N LYS A 52 -15.52 0.31 2.70
CA LYS A 52 -16.68 0.61 3.53
C LYS A 52 -16.22 0.99 4.95
N SER A 53 -16.71 2.10 5.47
CA SER A 53 -16.50 2.50 6.86
C SER A 53 -16.92 1.37 7.79
N ALA A 54 -16.08 1.06 8.78
CA ALA A 54 -16.40 0.05 9.77
C ALA A 54 -17.28 0.63 10.88
N THR A 55 -18.08 -0.23 11.51
CA THR A 55 -18.90 0.11 12.67
C THR A 55 -18.19 -0.22 14.00
N ASP A 56 -17.16 -1.08 13.93
CA ASP A 56 -16.43 -1.54 15.10
C ASP A 56 -15.52 -0.44 15.65
N ARG A 57 -15.52 -0.28 16.97
CA ARG A 57 -14.72 0.74 17.64
C ARG A 57 -13.22 0.50 17.38
N GLY A 58 -12.53 1.54 16.88
CA GLY A 58 -11.10 1.50 16.59
C GLY A 58 -10.74 0.92 15.22
N VAL A 59 -11.72 0.42 14.46
CA VAL A 59 -11.56 0.09 13.05
C VAL A 59 -12.17 1.22 12.25
N MET A 60 -11.38 1.88 11.40
CA MET A 60 -11.91 2.97 10.56
C MET A 60 -12.64 2.43 9.33
N PHE A 61 -12.02 1.44 8.68
CA PHE A 61 -12.46 0.88 7.41
C PHE A 61 -12.33 -0.62 7.40
N SER A 62 -13.35 -1.28 6.84
CA SER A 62 -13.40 -2.73 6.69
C SER A 62 -12.72 -3.20 5.39
N GLY A 63 -12.73 -4.51 5.17
CA GLY A 63 -12.37 -5.12 3.89
C GLY A 63 -13.52 -5.14 2.87
N GLU A 64 -14.66 -4.48 3.14
CA GLU A 64 -15.82 -4.49 2.25
C GLU A 64 -15.88 -3.27 1.34
N TRP A 65 -16.64 -3.37 0.25
CA TRP A 65 -16.78 -2.32 -0.76
C TRP A 65 -17.60 -1.14 -0.23
N GLY A 66 -17.03 0.06 -0.29
CA GLY A 66 -17.73 1.32 -0.01
C GLY A 66 -18.43 1.85 -1.27
N GLU A 67 -19.38 2.77 -1.11
CA GLU A 67 -20.19 3.27 -2.23
C GLU A 67 -19.44 4.27 -3.14
N ALA A 68 -18.48 4.98 -2.57
CA ALA A 68 -17.70 6.01 -3.25
C ALA A 68 -16.30 6.15 -2.65
N VAL A 69 -15.41 6.87 -3.35
CA VAL A 69 -14.12 7.27 -2.77
C VAL A 69 -14.33 8.31 -1.67
N THR A 70 -13.78 8.04 -0.49
CA THR A 70 -13.78 8.95 0.67
C THR A 70 -12.36 9.35 1.01
N TYR A 71 -12.18 10.52 1.65
CA TYR A 71 -10.87 11.09 1.91
C TYR A 71 -10.67 11.38 3.40
N PHE A 72 -9.45 11.18 3.88
CA PHE A 72 -9.04 11.44 5.26
C PHE A 72 -7.70 12.15 5.28
N ASP A 73 -7.55 13.09 6.19
CA ASP A 73 -6.27 13.69 6.53
C ASP A 73 -5.72 12.93 7.74
N MET A 74 -4.58 12.28 7.58
CA MET A 74 -3.98 11.48 8.66
C MET A 74 -2.59 11.95 9.01
N ALA A 75 -2.25 11.83 10.30
CA ALA A 75 -0.91 12.05 10.80
C ALA A 75 -0.45 10.81 11.57
N VAL A 76 0.75 10.32 11.23
CA VAL A 76 1.38 9.18 11.90
C VAL A 76 2.67 9.66 12.55
N SER A 77 2.87 9.31 13.83
CA SER A 77 4.16 9.44 14.49
C SER A 77 5.01 8.23 14.19
N ILE A 78 6.27 8.47 13.87
CA ILE A 78 7.31 7.46 13.63
C ILE A 78 8.29 7.51 14.81
N PRO A 79 8.64 6.37 15.43
CA PRO A 79 9.59 6.35 16.53
C PRO A 79 10.97 6.84 16.08
N PRO A 80 11.85 7.25 17.01
CA PRO A 80 13.19 7.72 16.67
C PRO A 80 14.00 6.67 15.90
N ASP A 81 14.83 7.11 14.95
CA ASP A 81 15.69 6.24 14.15
C ASP A 81 16.60 5.34 15.02
N ALA A 82 16.97 5.80 16.22
CA ALA A 82 17.78 5.04 17.18
C ALA A 82 17.07 3.81 17.79
N THR A 83 15.74 3.74 17.73
CA THR A 83 14.93 2.66 18.34
C THR A 83 14.16 1.84 17.31
N ARG A 84 14.35 2.09 16.01
CA ARG A 84 13.68 1.37 14.93
C ARG A 84 14.67 0.80 13.91
N GLN A 85 14.19 -0.15 13.13
CA GLN A 85 14.90 -0.65 11.94
C GLN A 85 14.23 -0.09 10.68
N PRO A 86 14.95 0.66 9.82
CA PRO A 86 14.43 1.11 8.53
C PRO A 86 13.85 -0.04 7.69
N GLY A 87 12.79 0.24 6.94
CA GLY A 87 12.06 -0.77 6.16
C GLY A 87 11.03 -1.58 6.96
N THR A 88 10.97 -1.43 8.28
CA THR A 88 10.04 -2.17 9.15
C THR A 88 9.09 -1.24 9.89
N VAL A 89 7.88 -1.72 10.15
CA VAL A 89 6.86 -1.02 10.95
C VAL A 89 6.89 -1.61 12.36
N GLN A 90 7.19 -0.79 13.37
CA GLN A 90 7.08 -1.20 14.78
C GLN A 90 5.62 -1.01 15.22
N TRP A 91 4.91 -2.13 15.35
CA TRP A 91 3.50 -2.13 15.74
C TRP A 91 3.34 -2.03 17.25
N PRO A 92 2.32 -1.30 17.76
CA PRO A 92 2.00 -1.32 19.17
C PRO A 92 1.63 -2.73 19.65
N GLU A 93 2.28 -3.20 20.72
CA GLU A 93 1.91 -4.46 21.40
C GLU A 93 0.68 -4.28 22.32
N ARG A 94 0.42 -3.04 22.74
CA ARG A 94 -0.69 -2.63 23.60
C ARG A 94 -1.22 -1.26 23.19
N LEU A 95 -2.47 -0.97 23.56
CA LEU A 95 -3.11 0.32 23.30
C LEU A 95 -3.28 1.13 24.60
N PRO A 96 -3.12 2.48 24.56
CA PRO A 96 -2.61 3.25 23.41
C PRO A 96 -1.14 2.91 23.11
N GLY A 97 -0.73 3.03 21.85
CA GLY A 97 0.66 2.81 21.46
C GLY A 97 1.59 3.90 21.99
N ASN A 98 2.89 3.61 22.01
CA ASN A 98 3.92 4.51 22.53
C ASN A 98 4.74 5.13 21.37
N PRO A 99 4.65 6.46 21.12
CA PRO A 99 5.43 7.11 20.05
C PRO A 99 6.95 6.92 20.14
N ALA A 100 7.50 6.61 21.32
CA ALA A 100 8.93 6.37 21.51
C ALA A 100 9.41 5.04 20.89
N THR A 101 8.50 4.09 20.70
CA THR A 101 8.81 2.71 20.26
C THR A 101 7.98 2.26 19.07
N ASP A 102 6.80 2.84 18.87
CA ASP A 102 5.77 2.34 17.97
C ASP A 102 5.35 3.39 16.96
N PHE A 103 4.85 2.92 15.82
CA PHE A 103 4.05 3.72 14.92
C PHE A 103 2.69 3.98 15.55
N VAL A 104 2.28 5.24 15.62
CA VAL A 104 0.99 5.61 16.23
C VAL A 104 0.26 6.65 15.38
N ALA A 105 -1.06 6.53 15.30
CA ALA A 105 -1.89 7.56 14.70
C ALA A 105 -2.01 8.76 15.66
N LEU A 106 -1.72 9.96 15.15
CA LEU A 106 -1.90 11.23 15.85
C LEU A 106 -3.19 11.91 15.43
N ARG A 107 -3.68 11.62 14.21
CA ARG A 107 -4.84 12.28 13.61
C ARG A 107 -5.44 11.43 12.51
N ALA A 108 -6.77 11.48 12.36
CA ALA A 108 -7.52 10.72 11.37
C ALA A 108 -8.86 11.40 11.07
N ASP A 109 -8.81 12.57 10.41
CA ASP A 109 -9.99 13.41 10.21
C ASP A 109 -10.58 13.21 8.81
N PRO A 110 -11.91 13.14 8.65
CA PRO A 110 -12.53 13.10 7.33
C PRO A 110 -12.26 14.41 6.57
N VAL A 111 -12.10 14.29 5.25
CA VAL A 111 -11.89 15.41 4.33
C VAL A 111 -12.94 15.34 3.23
N ASP A 112 -13.73 16.40 3.08
CA ASP A 112 -14.60 16.54 1.92
C ASP A 112 -13.77 16.59 0.64
N ARG A 113 -14.23 15.93 -0.42
CA ARG A 113 -13.54 15.91 -1.72
C ARG A 113 -13.24 17.33 -2.24
N SER A 114 -14.13 18.30 -1.98
CA SER A 114 -13.94 19.71 -2.37
C SER A 114 -12.75 20.39 -1.65
N LYS A 115 -12.30 19.84 -0.52
CA LYS A 115 -11.17 20.34 0.28
C LYS A 115 -9.84 19.66 -0.04
N VAL A 116 -9.84 18.60 -0.86
CA VAL A 116 -8.61 17.88 -1.25
C VAL A 116 -7.58 18.81 -1.87
N ALA A 117 -7.97 19.72 -2.77
CA ALA A 117 -7.03 20.66 -3.36
C ALA A 117 -6.42 21.65 -2.34
N THR A 118 -7.19 22.00 -1.32
CA THR A 118 -6.69 22.84 -0.21
C THR A 118 -5.67 22.07 0.64
N TRP A 119 -5.95 20.79 0.91
CA TRP A 119 -5.01 19.90 1.62
C TRP A 119 -3.70 19.75 0.83
N ASN A 120 -3.80 19.40 -0.46
CA ASN A 120 -2.63 19.24 -1.33
C ASN A 120 -1.78 20.52 -1.36
N GLY A 121 -2.43 21.68 -1.50
CA GLY A 121 -1.76 22.97 -1.48
C GLY A 121 -0.93 23.20 -0.22
N ARG A 122 -1.43 22.82 0.96
CA ARG A 122 -0.64 22.90 2.21
C ARG A 122 0.53 21.90 2.17
N ALA A 123 0.24 20.64 1.88
CA ALA A 123 1.23 19.55 1.91
C ALA A 123 2.41 19.80 0.96
N VAL A 124 2.16 20.28 -0.28
CA VAL A 124 3.23 20.57 -1.24
C VAL A 124 4.05 21.81 -0.86
N ARG A 125 3.44 22.84 -0.26
CA ARG A 125 4.15 24.03 0.21
C ARG A 125 5.10 23.71 1.35
N GLU A 126 4.68 22.85 2.28
CA GLU A 126 5.52 22.36 3.40
C GLU A 126 6.77 21.58 2.93
N ARG A 127 6.79 21.11 1.69
CA ARG A 127 7.90 20.34 1.10
C ARG A 127 8.70 21.11 0.06
N GLY A 128 8.31 22.35 -0.25
CA GLY A 128 8.98 23.21 -1.24
C GLY A 128 8.82 22.76 -2.71
N LYS A 129 8.21 21.61 -2.97
CA LYS A 129 8.01 21.02 -4.30
C LYS A 129 6.55 20.66 -4.52
N ARG A 130 6.05 20.94 -5.73
CA ARG A 130 4.68 20.63 -6.15
C ARG A 130 4.50 19.16 -6.56
N TYR A 131 5.14 18.26 -5.84
CA TYR A 131 5.20 16.82 -6.16
C TYR A 131 4.31 16.03 -5.22
N VAL A 132 3.54 15.11 -5.79
CA VAL A 132 2.67 14.19 -5.05
C VAL A 132 3.13 12.75 -5.32
N LEU A 133 3.24 11.95 -4.27
CA LEU A 133 3.39 10.50 -4.36
C LEU A 133 2.07 9.84 -4.01
N VAL A 134 1.49 9.12 -4.97
CA VAL A 134 0.35 8.24 -4.73
C VAL A 134 0.87 6.83 -4.49
N PHE A 135 0.63 6.27 -3.30
CA PHE A 135 0.93 4.87 -3.02
C PHE A 135 -0.32 4.00 -3.12
N VAL A 136 -0.22 2.88 -3.83
CA VAL A 136 -1.27 1.88 -3.98
C VAL A 136 -0.77 0.56 -3.41
N HIS A 137 -1.32 0.15 -2.26
CA HIS A 137 -0.90 -1.07 -1.57
C HIS A 137 -1.27 -2.34 -2.33
N GLY A 138 -0.66 -3.45 -1.94
CA GLY A 138 -0.89 -4.77 -2.51
C GLY A 138 -1.93 -5.61 -1.78
N PHE A 139 -1.97 -6.90 -2.14
CA PHE A 139 -2.81 -7.93 -1.56
C PHE A 139 -2.59 -8.10 -0.04
N ASN A 140 -3.58 -8.64 0.68
CA ASN A 140 -3.46 -9.03 2.09
C ASN A 140 -3.08 -7.86 3.02
N ASN A 141 -3.72 -6.70 2.84
CA ASN A 141 -3.52 -5.52 3.68
C ASN A 141 -4.85 -5.03 4.26
N LYS A 142 -4.93 -4.88 5.58
CA LYS A 142 -5.98 -4.07 6.20
C LYS A 142 -5.70 -2.59 6.00
N PHE A 143 -6.62 -1.73 6.42
CA PHE A 143 -6.47 -0.29 6.29
C PHE A 143 -5.25 0.23 7.06
N GLU A 144 -5.09 -0.20 8.31
CA GLU A 144 -3.96 0.13 9.18
C GLU A 144 -2.60 -0.35 8.63
N ASP A 145 -2.57 -1.51 7.97
CA ASP A 145 -1.35 -2.02 7.33
C ASP A 145 -0.89 -1.06 6.23
N ALA A 146 -1.81 -0.64 5.37
CA ALA A 146 -1.52 0.29 4.27
C ALA A 146 -1.05 1.66 4.78
N VAL A 147 -1.67 2.16 5.85
CA VAL A 147 -1.34 3.44 6.48
C VAL A 147 0.06 3.45 7.06
N PHE A 148 0.38 2.51 7.97
CA PHE A 148 1.67 2.51 8.62
C PHE A 148 2.79 2.12 7.65
N ARG A 149 2.52 1.21 6.70
CA ARG A 149 3.49 0.90 5.64
C ARG A 149 3.82 2.12 4.80
N PHE A 150 2.82 2.90 4.40
CA PHE A 150 3.09 4.10 3.61
C PHE A 150 3.80 5.18 4.43
N ALA A 151 3.44 5.35 5.71
CA ALA A 151 4.15 6.25 6.60
C ALA A 151 5.64 5.87 6.72
N GLN A 152 5.93 4.58 6.84
CA GLN A 152 7.29 4.04 6.86
C GLN A 152 8.03 4.34 5.55
N ILE A 153 7.41 4.08 4.39
CA ILE A 153 8.01 4.35 3.07
C ILE A 153 8.35 5.84 2.92
N VAL A 154 7.42 6.74 3.26
CA VAL A 154 7.62 8.18 3.14
C VAL A 154 8.75 8.64 4.05
N HIS A 155 8.74 8.22 5.31
CA HIS A 155 9.78 8.56 6.28
C HIS A 155 11.17 8.07 5.83
N ASP A 156 11.28 6.78 5.48
CA ASP A 156 12.55 6.17 5.12
C ASP A 156 13.11 6.65 3.77
N SER A 157 12.25 7.07 2.85
CA SER A 157 12.69 7.59 1.56
C SER A 157 13.33 8.98 1.64
N GLY A 158 13.05 9.75 2.70
CA GLY A 158 13.43 11.17 2.80
C GLY A 158 12.82 12.04 1.68
N ALA A 159 11.80 11.55 0.96
CA ALA A 159 11.30 12.21 -0.23
C ALA A 159 10.54 13.51 0.11
N GLU A 160 10.95 14.62 -0.52
CA GLU A 160 10.32 15.93 -0.39
C GLU A 160 9.08 16.04 -1.30
N LEU A 161 8.01 15.37 -0.91
CA LEU A 161 6.75 15.29 -1.66
C LEU A 161 5.53 15.21 -0.73
N ALA A 162 4.36 15.53 -1.26
CA ALA A 162 3.09 15.35 -0.57
C ALA A 162 2.63 13.89 -0.69
N PRO A 163 2.48 13.14 0.41
CA PRO A 163 2.12 11.73 0.35
C PRO A 163 0.61 11.54 0.32
N VAL A 164 0.15 10.74 -0.65
CA VAL A 164 -1.25 10.35 -0.83
C VAL A 164 -1.33 8.83 -0.85
N LEU A 165 -2.07 8.23 0.09
CA LEU A 165 -2.37 6.81 0.09
C LEU A 165 -3.67 6.56 -0.65
N PHE A 166 -3.68 5.63 -1.61
CA PHE A 166 -4.91 5.04 -2.10
C PHE A 166 -5.08 3.63 -1.53
N THR A 167 -6.18 3.39 -0.82
CA THR A 167 -6.47 2.08 -0.23
C THR A 167 -7.80 1.51 -0.71
N TRP A 168 -7.73 0.27 -1.19
CA TRP A 168 -8.83 -0.50 -1.76
C TRP A 168 -9.21 -1.66 -0.81
N PRO A 169 -10.42 -2.25 -0.93
CA PRO A 169 -10.97 -3.19 0.05
C PRO A 169 -10.33 -4.58 -0.02
N SER A 170 -9.05 -4.66 0.36
CA SER A 170 -8.41 -5.93 0.70
C SER A 170 -8.92 -6.41 2.05
N ARG A 171 -9.26 -7.71 2.15
CA ARG A 171 -9.70 -8.33 3.41
C ARG A 171 -8.56 -8.64 4.38
N GLY A 172 -7.30 -8.39 4.00
CA GLY A 172 -6.16 -8.68 4.87
C GLY A 172 -6.03 -10.18 5.20
N SER A 173 -6.37 -11.05 4.24
CA SER A 173 -6.23 -12.49 4.38
C SER A 173 -5.68 -13.14 3.11
N VAL A 174 -4.72 -14.05 3.28
CA VAL A 174 -4.14 -14.87 2.19
C VAL A 174 -5.19 -15.73 1.49
N LEU A 175 -6.26 -16.12 2.19
CA LEU A 175 -7.35 -16.93 1.65
C LEU A 175 -8.36 -16.10 0.83
N ALA A 176 -8.27 -14.78 0.87
CA ALA A 176 -9.18 -13.86 0.20
C ALA A 176 -8.67 -13.40 -1.18
N TYR A 177 -7.68 -14.08 -1.77
CA TYR A 177 -7.03 -13.64 -3.01
C TYR A 177 -8.02 -13.33 -4.15
N GLY A 178 -8.99 -14.21 -4.41
CA GLY A 178 -10.01 -13.97 -5.44
C GLY A 178 -10.92 -12.77 -5.12
N TYR A 179 -11.29 -12.59 -3.86
CA TYR A 179 -12.08 -11.42 -3.43
C TYR A 179 -11.28 -10.12 -3.58
N ASP A 180 -10.02 -10.13 -3.17
CA ASP A 180 -9.12 -8.98 -3.28
C ASP A 180 -8.91 -8.61 -4.75
N ARG A 181 -8.83 -9.59 -5.65
CA ARG A 181 -8.78 -9.38 -7.10
C ARG A 181 -10.01 -8.64 -7.61
N GLU A 182 -11.22 -9.04 -7.23
CA GLU A 182 -12.43 -8.31 -7.62
C GLU A 182 -12.50 -6.91 -6.98
N SER A 183 -12.00 -6.78 -5.76
CA SER A 183 -11.91 -5.51 -5.04
C SER A 183 -10.98 -4.50 -5.72
N THR A 184 -9.90 -4.98 -6.37
CA THR A 184 -9.10 -4.11 -7.24
C THR A 184 -9.90 -3.65 -8.47
N ASN A 185 -10.63 -4.54 -9.14
CA ASN A 185 -11.47 -4.16 -10.29
C ASN A 185 -12.56 -3.15 -9.91
N PHE A 186 -13.19 -3.34 -8.75
CA PHE A 186 -14.15 -2.41 -8.14
C PHE A 186 -13.55 -1.01 -7.94
N SER A 187 -12.30 -0.95 -7.48
CA SER A 187 -11.65 0.29 -7.06
C SER A 187 -11.04 1.11 -8.21
N ARG A 188 -11.08 0.62 -9.46
CA ARG A 188 -10.53 1.32 -10.65
C ARG A 188 -11.07 2.73 -10.83
N ASN A 189 -12.39 2.88 -10.71
CA ASN A 189 -13.04 4.19 -10.82
C ASN A 189 -12.61 5.14 -9.68
N GLY A 190 -12.38 4.62 -8.48
CA GLY A 190 -11.92 5.39 -7.33
C GLY A 190 -10.50 5.92 -7.52
N LEU A 191 -9.57 5.06 -7.97
CA LEU A 191 -8.19 5.48 -8.24
C LEU A 191 -8.13 6.45 -9.42
N GLU A 192 -8.86 6.19 -10.51
CA GLU A 192 -8.96 7.12 -11.64
C GLU A 192 -9.47 8.48 -11.18
N THR A 193 -10.49 8.51 -10.31
CA THR A 193 -11.05 9.75 -9.74
C THR A 193 -10.00 10.54 -8.96
N LEU A 194 -9.26 9.88 -8.05
CA LEU A 194 -8.16 10.52 -7.32
C LEU A 194 -7.11 11.09 -8.28
N LEU A 195 -6.64 10.30 -9.25
CA LEU A 195 -5.59 10.72 -10.18
C LEU A 195 -6.04 11.91 -11.05
N ARG A 196 -7.31 11.93 -11.47
CA ARG A 196 -7.90 13.06 -12.19
C ARG A 196 -7.98 14.32 -11.33
N ASP A 197 -8.36 14.19 -10.07
CA ASP A 197 -8.44 15.33 -9.14
C ASP A 197 -7.05 15.93 -8.90
N LEU A 198 -6.04 15.09 -8.64
CA LEU A 198 -4.65 15.51 -8.51
C LEU A 198 -4.12 16.16 -9.79
N ALA A 199 -4.45 15.62 -10.97
CA ALA A 199 -4.02 16.18 -12.24
C ALA A 199 -4.64 17.57 -12.51
N LYS A 200 -5.90 17.79 -12.11
CA LYS A 200 -6.62 19.06 -12.28
C LYS A 200 -6.23 20.12 -11.23
N ASP A 201 -5.72 19.70 -10.08
CA ASP A 201 -5.35 20.61 -8.99
C ASP A 201 -4.22 21.57 -9.40
N PRO A 202 -4.43 22.90 -9.37
CA PRO A 202 -3.42 23.89 -9.73
C PRO A 202 -2.26 23.98 -8.73
N ASN A 203 -2.34 23.35 -7.54
CA ASN A 203 -1.22 23.26 -6.60
C ASN A 203 -0.28 22.09 -6.93
N VAL A 204 -0.78 21.06 -7.60
CA VAL A 204 0.02 19.88 -7.98
C VAL A 204 0.70 20.15 -9.32
N GLY A 205 2.01 19.93 -9.38
CA GLY A 205 2.83 20.05 -10.58
C GLY A 205 3.13 18.69 -11.21
N GLU A 206 3.38 17.68 -10.37
CA GLU A 206 3.72 16.33 -10.79
C GLU A 206 3.13 15.29 -9.83
N VAL A 207 2.65 14.18 -10.41
CA VAL A 207 2.13 13.01 -9.72
C VAL A 207 3.01 11.81 -10.10
N THR A 208 3.58 11.18 -9.09
CA THR A 208 4.23 9.87 -9.20
C THR A 208 3.36 8.83 -8.52
N VAL A 209 3.14 7.68 -9.16
CA VAL A 209 2.41 6.56 -8.57
C VAL A 209 3.41 5.45 -8.22
N LEU A 210 3.41 5.00 -6.97
CA LEU A 210 4.12 3.80 -6.52
C LEU A 210 3.08 2.73 -6.19
N ALA A 211 3.09 1.63 -6.93
CA ALA A 211 2.16 0.53 -6.74
C ALA A 211 2.90 -0.75 -6.35
N HIS A 212 2.33 -1.53 -5.43
CA HIS A 212 2.96 -2.75 -4.93
C HIS A 212 2.09 -4.00 -5.18
N SER A 213 2.70 -5.11 -5.62
CA SER A 213 2.04 -6.40 -5.82
C SER A 213 0.73 -6.26 -6.62
N MET A 214 -0.40 -6.73 -6.11
CA MET A 214 -1.72 -6.63 -6.78
C MET A 214 -2.19 -5.18 -6.99
N GLY A 215 -1.65 -4.20 -6.27
CA GLY A 215 -1.90 -2.78 -6.50
C GLY A 215 -1.43 -2.30 -7.89
N ASN A 216 -0.48 -3.02 -8.50
CA ASN A 216 -0.04 -2.77 -9.87
C ASN A 216 -1.14 -3.06 -10.89
N TRP A 217 -1.90 -4.13 -10.70
CA TRP A 217 -3.07 -4.43 -11.54
C TRP A 217 -4.06 -3.26 -11.52
N LEU A 218 -4.46 -2.84 -10.32
CA LEU A 218 -5.37 -1.71 -10.13
C LEU A 218 -4.85 -0.44 -10.80
N THR A 219 -3.56 -0.15 -10.63
CA THR A 219 -2.92 1.05 -11.18
C THR A 219 -2.92 1.04 -12.71
N LEU A 220 -2.46 -0.06 -13.33
CA LEU A 220 -2.40 -0.18 -14.78
C LEU A 220 -3.78 -0.13 -15.41
N GLU A 221 -4.77 -0.82 -14.85
CA GLU A 221 -6.14 -0.79 -15.35
C GLU A 221 -6.79 0.59 -15.19
N SER A 222 -6.51 1.32 -14.10
CA SER A 222 -7.05 2.67 -13.90
C SER A 222 -6.45 3.67 -14.89
N LEU A 223 -5.15 3.57 -15.18
CA LEU A 223 -4.49 4.39 -16.19
C LEU A 223 -4.97 4.03 -17.60
N ARG A 224 -5.03 2.74 -17.95
CA ARG A 224 -5.61 2.25 -19.20
C ARG A 224 -7.03 2.78 -19.40
N GLN A 225 -7.88 2.70 -18.38
CA GLN A 225 -9.24 3.26 -18.41
C GLN A 225 -9.23 4.77 -18.67
N MET A 226 -8.34 5.52 -18.00
CA MET A 226 -8.18 6.96 -18.25
C MET A 226 -7.78 7.23 -19.70
N ALA A 227 -6.81 6.50 -20.25
CA ALA A 227 -6.37 6.65 -21.63
C ALA A 227 -7.48 6.35 -22.64
N ILE A 228 -8.28 5.31 -22.42
CA ILE A 228 -9.41 4.97 -23.29
C ILE A 228 -10.48 6.08 -23.27
N ARG A 229 -10.80 6.59 -22.07
CA ARG A 229 -11.81 7.64 -21.86
C ARG A 229 -11.38 9.00 -22.38
N ASP A 230 -10.15 9.41 -22.09
CA ASP A 230 -9.63 10.76 -22.37
C ASP A 230 -8.77 10.83 -23.63
N LYS A 231 -8.52 9.70 -24.29
CA LYS A 231 -7.56 9.53 -25.40
C LYS A 231 -6.11 9.83 -25.03
N ARG A 232 -5.81 9.95 -23.73
CA ARG A 232 -4.46 10.14 -23.16
C ARG A 232 -4.48 9.98 -21.64
N ILE A 233 -3.30 9.73 -21.05
CA ILE A 233 -3.09 9.94 -19.62
C ILE A 233 -2.94 11.44 -19.33
N ALA A 234 -3.28 11.87 -18.11
CA ALA A 234 -3.06 13.25 -17.71
C ALA A 234 -1.54 13.57 -17.61
N PRO A 235 -1.02 14.62 -18.28
CA PRO A 235 0.42 14.91 -18.35
C PRO A 235 1.15 15.15 -17.03
N LYS A 236 0.40 15.44 -15.94
CA LYS A 236 0.98 15.56 -14.60
C LYS A 236 1.32 14.20 -13.99
N ILE A 237 0.68 13.12 -14.43
CA ILE A 237 1.03 11.75 -14.04
C ILE A 237 2.25 11.38 -14.87
N ARG A 238 3.44 11.54 -14.27
CA ARG A 238 4.71 11.48 -14.99
C ARG A 238 5.45 10.18 -14.79
N ASN A 239 5.40 9.63 -13.58
CA ASN A 239 6.13 8.41 -13.24
C ASN A 239 5.18 7.40 -12.60
N VAL A 240 5.33 6.14 -12.99
CA VAL A 240 4.64 4.99 -12.39
C VAL A 240 5.69 3.95 -12.07
N ILE A 241 5.90 3.70 -10.79
CA ILE A 241 6.83 2.72 -10.26
C ILE A 241 6.02 1.48 -9.87
N LEU A 242 6.32 0.37 -10.55
CA LEU A 242 5.68 -0.92 -10.38
C LEU A 242 6.57 -1.82 -9.54
N ALA A 243 6.30 -1.90 -8.23
CA ALA A 243 7.07 -2.72 -7.30
C ALA A 243 6.47 -4.12 -7.17
N ALA A 244 7.30 -5.14 -7.42
CA ALA A 244 6.93 -6.55 -7.33
C ALA A 244 5.58 -6.88 -8.02
N PRO A 245 5.37 -6.50 -9.30
CA PRO A 245 4.02 -6.51 -9.88
C PRO A 245 3.43 -7.90 -10.04
N ASP A 246 2.29 -8.11 -9.38
CA ASP A 246 1.44 -9.28 -9.58
C ASP A 246 0.43 -9.00 -10.72
N VAL A 247 0.94 -8.98 -11.95
CA VAL A 247 0.18 -8.69 -13.17
C VAL A 247 0.60 -9.69 -14.24
N ASP A 248 -0.36 -10.24 -14.96
CA ASP A 248 -0.09 -11.06 -16.15
C ASP A 248 0.68 -10.25 -17.21
N MET A 249 1.72 -10.84 -17.81
CA MET A 249 2.55 -10.14 -18.78
C MET A 249 1.74 -9.67 -20.01
N ASP A 250 0.79 -10.46 -20.52
CA ASP A 250 -0.02 -10.07 -21.68
C ASP A 250 -1.02 -8.97 -21.34
N LEU A 251 -1.54 -8.99 -20.11
CA LEU A 251 -2.39 -7.89 -19.63
C LEU A 251 -1.58 -6.60 -19.43
N ALA A 252 -0.34 -6.70 -18.96
CA ALA A 252 0.57 -5.55 -18.88
C ALA A 252 0.86 -4.99 -20.27
N ARG A 253 1.19 -5.84 -21.26
CA ARG A 253 1.38 -5.45 -22.67
C ARG A 253 0.15 -4.72 -23.22
N GLY A 254 -1.04 -5.25 -22.99
CA GLY A 254 -2.30 -4.62 -23.41
C GLY A 254 -2.49 -3.24 -22.78
N ALA A 255 -2.27 -3.11 -21.47
CA ALA A 255 -2.36 -1.81 -20.79
C ALA A 255 -1.32 -0.81 -21.30
N PHE A 256 -0.08 -1.25 -21.52
CA PHE A 256 1.01 -0.47 -22.06
C PHE A 256 0.66 0.09 -23.44
N HIS A 257 0.14 -0.76 -24.32
CA HIS A 257 -0.31 -0.38 -25.65
C HIS A 257 -1.48 0.62 -25.59
N ASP A 258 -2.52 0.31 -24.81
CA ASP A 258 -3.75 1.11 -24.73
C ASP A 258 -3.54 2.49 -24.08
N MET A 259 -2.51 2.65 -23.25
CA MET A 259 -2.10 3.96 -22.72
C MET A 259 -1.46 4.88 -23.79
N GLY A 260 -0.99 4.30 -24.90
CA GLY A 260 -0.39 5.02 -26.02
C GLY A 260 1.02 5.57 -25.76
N LYS A 261 1.58 6.26 -26.75
CA LYS A 261 2.95 6.79 -26.73
C LYS A 261 3.21 7.88 -25.67
N ASP A 262 2.16 8.60 -25.26
CA ASP A 262 2.24 9.71 -24.30
C ASP A 262 1.96 9.23 -22.85
N ARG A 263 2.12 7.93 -22.61
CA ARG A 263 1.99 7.31 -21.29
C ARG A 263 3.09 7.81 -20.32
N PRO A 264 2.86 7.71 -18.99
CA PRO A 264 3.89 8.01 -18.00
C PRO A 264 5.14 7.14 -18.18
N ARG A 265 6.27 7.60 -17.63
CA ARG A 265 7.48 6.80 -17.48
C ARG A 265 7.19 5.64 -16.53
N LEU A 266 7.31 4.43 -17.05
CA LEU A 266 7.13 3.21 -16.28
C LEU A 266 8.48 2.77 -15.74
N THR A 267 8.55 2.41 -14.47
CA THR A 267 9.74 1.83 -13.84
C THR A 267 9.33 0.54 -13.15
N LEU A 268 9.94 -0.57 -13.51
CA LEU A 268 9.72 -1.87 -12.92
C LEU A 268 10.77 -2.10 -11.83
N MET A 269 10.33 -2.36 -10.60
CA MET A 269 11.19 -2.86 -9.53
C MET A 269 10.91 -4.35 -9.34
N VAL A 270 11.87 -5.19 -9.75
CA VAL A 270 11.82 -6.64 -9.52
C VAL A 270 12.74 -7.00 -8.36
N SER A 271 12.29 -7.90 -7.49
CA SER A 271 13.15 -8.57 -6.51
C SER A 271 13.14 -10.06 -6.83
N GLY A 272 14.32 -10.65 -7.03
CA GLY A 272 14.46 -12.05 -7.45
C GLY A 272 13.89 -13.08 -6.46
N ASP A 273 13.68 -12.68 -5.20
CA ASP A 273 13.32 -13.57 -4.08
C ASP A 273 11.88 -13.35 -3.55
N ASP A 274 10.99 -12.70 -4.31
CA ASP A 274 9.69 -12.27 -3.79
C ASP A 274 8.73 -13.42 -3.46
N GLN A 275 8.56 -13.69 -2.16
CA GLN A 275 7.50 -14.56 -1.62
C GLN A 275 6.09 -14.10 -2.00
N ALA A 276 5.91 -12.82 -2.33
CA ALA A 276 4.64 -12.27 -2.82
C ALA A 276 4.22 -12.86 -4.17
N LEU A 277 5.17 -13.22 -5.04
CA LEU A 277 4.88 -13.88 -6.32
C LEU A 277 4.58 -15.37 -6.14
N ALA A 278 5.07 -16.00 -5.07
CA ALA A 278 4.82 -17.42 -4.79
C ALA A 278 3.33 -17.70 -4.55
N VAL A 279 2.62 -16.80 -3.85
CA VAL A 279 1.17 -16.92 -3.63
C VAL A 279 0.40 -16.77 -4.95
N SER A 280 0.81 -15.84 -5.83
CA SER A 280 0.20 -15.68 -7.15
C SER A 280 0.41 -16.92 -8.03
N ARG A 281 1.63 -17.47 -8.07
CA ARG A 281 1.94 -18.70 -8.83
C ARG A 281 1.07 -19.89 -8.42
N LEU A 282 0.76 -20.04 -7.12
CA LEU A 282 -0.14 -21.09 -6.63
C LEU A 282 -1.57 -20.96 -7.20
N VAL A 283 -2.06 -19.74 -7.36
CA VAL A 283 -3.43 -19.48 -7.82
C VAL A 283 -3.56 -19.56 -9.34
N TRP A 284 -2.53 -19.15 -10.08
CA TRP A 284 -2.62 -18.89 -11.51
C TRP A 284 -1.84 -19.85 -12.40
N GLY A 285 -1.12 -20.82 -11.83
CA GLY A 285 -0.37 -21.80 -12.59
C GLY A 285 0.73 -21.16 -13.44
N ASP A 286 0.78 -21.52 -14.72
CA ASP A 286 1.91 -21.22 -15.63
C ASP A 286 1.88 -19.82 -16.26
N SER A 287 0.96 -18.92 -15.86
CA SER A 287 0.92 -17.56 -16.40
C SER A 287 2.16 -16.76 -16.00
N VAL A 288 2.86 -16.17 -16.97
CA VAL A 288 4.04 -15.34 -16.71
C VAL A 288 3.63 -14.03 -16.04
N ARG A 289 4.13 -13.78 -14.83
CA ARG A 289 3.92 -12.53 -14.11
C ARG A 289 4.98 -11.50 -14.44
N LEU A 290 4.57 -10.25 -14.65
CA LEU A 290 5.46 -9.12 -14.90
C LEU A 290 6.53 -8.98 -13.82
N GLY A 291 6.20 -9.23 -12.54
CA GLY A 291 7.18 -9.19 -11.45
C GLY A 291 8.11 -10.40 -11.39
N ALA A 292 7.78 -11.48 -12.09
CA ALA A 292 8.52 -12.75 -12.09
C ALA A 292 9.47 -12.92 -13.29
N ILE A 293 9.50 -11.97 -14.22
CA ILE A 293 10.40 -12.02 -15.37
C ILE A 293 11.84 -11.69 -14.95
N ASP A 294 12.82 -12.25 -15.64
CA ASP A 294 14.19 -11.72 -15.60
C ASP A 294 14.27 -10.56 -16.62
N PRO A 295 14.38 -9.30 -16.17
CA PRO A 295 14.43 -8.15 -17.07
C PRO A 295 15.73 -8.07 -17.88
N ASN A 296 16.75 -8.87 -17.55
CA ASN A 296 18.02 -8.92 -18.27
C ASN A 296 18.07 -10.04 -19.32
N ALA A 297 17.08 -10.94 -19.33
CA ALA A 297 16.98 -12.06 -20.27
C ALA A 297 16.05 -11.74 -21.45
N GLU A 298 16.34 -12.32 -22.62
CA GLU A 298 15.42 -12.27 -23.77
C GLU A 298 14.23 -13.23 -23.58
N PRO A 299 13.02 -12.88 -24.06
CA PRO A 299 12.68 -11.70 -24.87
C PRO A 299 12.41 -10.41 -24.06
N TYR A 300 12.41 -10.48 -22.73
CA TYR A 300 11.93 -9.41 -21.86
C TYR A 300 12.81 -8.16 -21.87
N LYS A 301 14.14 -8.33 -21.93
CA LYS A 301 15.09 -7.21 -22.01
C LYS A 301 14.79 -6.31 -23.22
N SER A 302 14.74 -6.90 -24.41
CA SER A 302 14.44 -6.14 -25.63
C SER A 302 13.03 -5.56 -25.62
N GLU A 303 12.06 -6.29 -25.06
CA GLU A 303 10.68 -5.83 -24.96
C GLU A 303 10.53 -4.62 -24.03
N LEU A 304 11.04 -4.69 -22.81
CA LEU A 304 11.02 -3.57 -21.85
C LEU A 304 11.76 -2.35 -22.42
N GLY A 305 12.87 -2.56 -23.12
CA GLY A 305 13.60 -1.49 -23.83
C GLY A 305 12.76 -0.81 -24.92
N ARG A 306 12.05 -1.60 -25.74
CA ARG A 306 11.12 -1.11 -26.77
C ARG A 306 9.96 -0.31 -26.17
N GLU A 307 9.47 -0.77 -25.03
CA GLU A 307 8.42 -0.10 -24.26
C GLU A 307 8.99 1.06 -23.40
N ASN A 308 10.30 1.35 -23.44
CA ASN A 308 10.93 2.40 -22.64
C ASN A 308 10.58 2.29 -21.14
N VAL A 309 10.50 1.04 -20.63
CA VAL A 309 10.28 0.72 -19.22
C VAL A 309 11.64 0.69 -18.53
N GLY A 310 11.84 1.57 -17.56
CA GLY A 310 13.02 1.53 -16.70
C GLY A 310 12.98 0.30 -15.80
N VAL A 311 14.14 -0.25 -15.44
CA VAL A 311 14.25 -1.39 -14.53
C VAL A 311 15.17 -1.02 -13.37
N LEU A 312 14.71 -1.32 -12.15
CA LEU A 312 15.50 -1.22 -10.93
C LEU A 312 15.58 -2.62 -10.32
N ASN A 313 16.81 -3.06 -10.05
CA ASN A 313 17.14 -4.31 -9.37
C ASN A 313 17.73 -4.00 -7.99
#